data_AF-A0A0B5D5G8-F1
#
_entry.id   AF-A0A0B5D5G8-F1
#
_cell.length_a   1.000
_cell.length_b   1.000
_cell.length_c   1.000
_cell.angle_alpha   90.00
_cell.angle_beta   90.00
_cell.angle_gamma   90.00
#
_symmetry.space_group_name_H-M   'P 1'
#
loop_
_entity.id
_entity.type
_entity.pdbx_description
1 polymer ?
#
loop_
_entity_poly.entity_id
_entity_poly.type
_entity_poly.pdbx_seq_one_letter_code
_entity_poly.pdbx_strand_id
1 'polypeptide(L)'
;MNNINFRPVRKELYTRFGHRLEATVIDAILDEVIAEHAETARIPNFLPVLVHREAASRIEDHLWTHGIVGTPRKRILFASRTNSQRAVLAAAMARRLSDNSIVATVASTHPENRDDALIEWVMDERGLAADGAKYKTERRRTVAAADVVVYMDSEEPHDLPGRTFVQWEVPSTDGMNVEQVRVIADHIEARVAHLLATLDIAIRPLDEVQAEEIAA
;
A
#
# COMPACT_ATOMS: atom_id res chain seq x y z
N MET A 1 31.92 -17.12 5.65
CA MET A 1 31.26 -15.88 6.12
C MET A 1 29.90 -15.81 5.47
N ASN A 2 28.81 -15.85 6.24
CA ASN A 2 27.47 -15.64 5.68
C ASN A 2 27.42 -14.24 5.05
N ASN A 3 27.22 -14.16 3.74
CA ASN A 3 27.01 -12.88 3.08
C ASN A 3 25.59 -12.40 3.44
N ILE A 4 25.48 -11.60 4.49
CA ILE A 4 24.19 -11.12 5.01
C ILE A 4 23.59 -10.18 3.97
N ASN A 5 22.41 -10.53 3.47
CA ASN A 5 21.75 -9.77 2.42
C ASN A 5 20.82 -8.70 3.01
N PHE A 6 21.22 -7.42 2.90
CA PHE A 6 20.42 -6.28 3.31
C PHE A 6 19.54 -5.68 2.21
N ARG A 7 19.59 -6.21 0.98
CA ARG A 7 18.73 -5.74 -0.14
C ARG A 7 17.23 -5.75 0.19
N PRO A 8 16.67 -6.76 0.90
CA PRO A 8 15.27 -6.72 1.31
C PRO A 8 14.96 -5.60 2.30
N VAL A 9 15.89 -5.32 3.23
CA VAL A 9 15.75 -4.24 4.22
C VAL A 9 15.70 -2.89 3.51
N ARG A 10 16.67 -2.64 2.62
CA ARG A 10 16.73 -1.40 1.84
C ARG A 10 15.46 -1.16 1.02
N LYS A 11 14.97 -2.19 0.32
CA LYS A 11 13.72 -2.12 -0.46
C LYS A 11 12.51 -1.80 0.42
N GLU A 12 12.43 -2.36 1.62
CA GLU A 12 11.33 -2.08 2.55
C GLU A 12 11.39 -0.64 3.05
N LEU A 13 12.57 -0.12 3.41
CA LEU A 13 12.74 1.27 3.84
C LEU A 13 12.38 2.26 2.72
N TYR A 14 12.79 2.03 1.48
CA TYR A 14 12.33 2.84 0.34
C TYR A 14 10.81 2.82 0.16
N THR A 15 10.20 1.64 0.30
CA THR A 15 8.75 1.50 0.17
C THR A 15 8.03 2.32 1.24
N ARG A 16 8.56 2.34 2.48
CA ARG A 16 7.95 2.99 3.65
C ARG A 16 8.24 4.50 3.74
N PHE A 17 9.41 4.96 3.30
CA PHE A 17 9.87 6.34 3.53
C PHE A 17 10.15 7.13 2.26
N GLY A 18 10.32 6.48 1.11
CA GLY A 18 10.73 7.11 -0.16
C GLY A 18 9.77 8.15 -0.74
N HIS A 19 8.54 8.25 -0.22
CA HIS A 19 7.60 9.33 -0.57
C HIS A 19 7.92 10.69 0.08
N ARG A 20 8.79 10.71 1.09
CA ARG A 20 9.15 11.91 1.87
C ARG A 20 10.65 12.16 1.90
N LEU A 21 11.46 11.13 1.64
CA LEU A 21 12.92 11.20 1.71
C LEU A 21 13.54 10.70 0.42
N GLU A 22 14.65 11.33 0.04
CA GLU A 22 15.51 10.83 -1.03
C GLU A 22 16.16 9.50 -0.64
N ALA A 23 16.38 8.65 -1.65
CA ALA A 23 17.01 7.35 -1.46
C ALA A 23 18.42 7.47 -0.85
N THR A 24 19.14 8.56 -1.14
CA THR A 24 20.48 8.88 -0.61
C THR A 24 20.48 9.00 0.92
N VAL A 25 19.47 9.66 1.49
CA VAL A 25 19.32 9.82 2.94
C VAL A 25 18.99 8.48 3.59
N ILE A 26 18.07 7.73 3.00
CA ILE A 26 17.70 6.39 3.49
C ILE A 26 18.91 5.44 3.46
N ASP A 27 19.69 5.49 2.40
CA ASP A 27 20.89 4.68 2.23
C ASP A 27 21.97 5.05 3.23
N ALA A 28 22.23 6.34 3.43
CA ALA A 28 23.21 6.81 4.40
C ALA A 28 22.90 6.31 5.82
N ILE A 29 21.65 6.46 6.27
CA ILE A 29 21.21 5.97 7.59
C ILE A 29 21.30 4.44 7.67
N LEU A 30 20.85 3.73 6.64
CA LEU A 30 20.89 2.27 6.63
C LEU A 30 22.33 1.74 6.69
N ASP A 31 23.23 2.32 5.89
CA ASP A 31 24.61 1.86 5.78
C ASP A 31 25.41 2.14 7.06
N GLU A 32 25.13 3.26 7.74
CA GLU A 32 25.64 3.54 9.09
C GLU A 32 25.18 2.48 10.10
N VAL A 33 23.87 2.19 10.15
CA VAL A 33 23.32 1.18 11.08
C VAL A 33 23.87 -0.22 10.78
N ILE A 34 24.08 -0.56 9.51
CA ILE A 34 24.72 -1.82 9.11
C ILE A 34 26.14 -1.90 9.66
N ALA A 35 26.94 -0.85 9.51
CA ALA A 35 28.33 -0.82 9.97
C ALA A 35 28.42 -1.02 11.49
N GLU A 36 27.65 -0.25 12.28
CA GLU A 36 27.63 -0.35 13.74
C GLU A 36 27.24 -1.76 14.24
N HIS A 37 26.23 -2.35 13.59
CA HIS A 37 25.77 -3.68 13.96
C HIS A 37 26.73 -4.78 13.49
N ALA A 38 27.39 -4.61 12.33
CA ALA A 38 28.36 -5.58 11.82
C ALA A 38 29.62 -5.67 12.69
N GLU A 39 30.04 -4.56 13.33
CA GLU A 39 31.19 -4.53 14.24
C GLU A 39 30.96 -5.30 15.54
N THR A 40 29.71 -5.33 16.02
CA THR A 40 29.36 -5.85 17.35
C THR A 40 28.64 -7.20 17.33
N ALA A 41 28.09 -7.60 16.18
CA ALA A 41 27.23 -8.77 16.07
C ALA A 41 27.97 -10.10 16.23
N ARG A 42 27.64 -10.81 17.32
CA ARG A 42 28.06 -12.19 17.54
C ARG A 42 27.22 -13.21 16.78
N ILE A 43 25.96 -12.88 16.45
CA ILE A 43 25.02 -13.76 15.73
C ILE A 43 24.51 -13.04 14.47
N PRO A 44 25.08 -13.32 13.29
CA PRO A 44 24.78 -12.59 12.05
C PRO A 44 23.38 -12.86 11.49
N ASN A 45 22.74 -13.97 11.86
CA ASN A 45 21.47 -14.38 11.25
C ASN A 45 20.31 -13.42 11.52
N PHE A 46 20.32 -12.71 12.65
CA PHE A 46 19.26 -11.77 13.02
C PHE A 46 19.58 -10.32 12.64
N LEU A 47 20.77 -10.08 12.07
CA LEU A 47 21.26 -8.74 11.77
C LEU A 47 20.30 -7.95 10.86
N PRO A 48 19.71 -8.53 9.79
CA PRO A 48 18.76 -7.79 8.95
C PRO A 48 17.53 -7.27 9.71
N VAL A 49 17.06 -7.99 10.73
CA VAL A 49 15.88 -7.60 11.51
C VAL A 49 16.22 -6.45 12.46
N LEU A 50 17.36 -6.55 13.14
CA LEU A 50 17.85 -5.51 14.05
C LEU A 50 18.16 -4.23 13.29
N VAL A 51 18.93 -4.35 12.20
CA VAL A 51 19.27 -3.23 11.31
C VAL A 51 18.02 -2.56 10.77
N HIS A 52 17.03 -3.32 10.28
CA HIS A 52 15.79 -2.73 9.79
C HIS A 52 15.07 -1.93 10.88
N ARG A 53 14.95 -2.48 12.10
CA ARG A 53 14.24 -1.81 13.21
C ARG A 53 14.94 -0.51 13.59
N GLU A 54 16.25 -0.53 13.76
CA GLU A 54 17.03 0.64 14.14
C GLU A 54 17.04 1.69 13.03
N ALA A 55 17.31 1.29 11.78
CA ALA A 55 17.29 2.21 10.65
C ALA A 55 15.92 2.88 10.47
N ALA A 56 14.83 2.13 10.63
CA ALA A 56 13.48 2.71 10.60
C ALA A 56 13.28 3.75 11.72
N SER A 57 13.75 3.47 12.95
CA SER A 57 13.69 4.43 14.07
C SER A 57 14.47 5.71 13.76
N ARG A 58 15.72 5.58 13.30
CA ARG A 58 16.56 6.74 12.96
C ARG A 58 16.00 7.56 11.81
N ILE A 59 15.37 6.91 10.82
CA ILE A 59 14.67 7.62 9.74
C ILE A 59 13.46 8.39 10.29
N GLU A 60 12.69 7.81 11.19
CA GLU A 60 11.57 8.48 11.85
C GLU A 60 12.05 9.70 12.68
N ASP A 61 13.14 9.55 13.44
CA ASP A 61 13.76 10.65 14.19
C ASP A 61 14.33 11.73 13.26
N HIS A 62 14.91 11.34 12.12
CA HIS A 62 15.42 12.25 11.10
C HIS A 62 14.29 13.10 10.50
N LEU A 63 13.14 12.49 10.17
CA LEU A 63 11.96 13.21 9.69
C LEU A 63 11.49 14.26 10.71
N TRP A 64 11.42 13.87 11.99
CA TRP A 64 11.02 14.76 13.07
C TRP A 64 11.96 15.96 13.23
N THR A 65 13.26 15.70 13.19
CA THR A 65 14.30 16.73 13.41
C THR A 65 14.39 17.74 12.25
N HIS A 66 14.13 17.30 11.02
CA HIS A 66 14.23 18.15 9.82
C HIS A 66 12.90 18.84 9.45
N GLY A 67 11.93 18.86 10.37
CA GLY A 67 10.66 19.57 10.19
C GLY A 67 9.72 18.93 9.17
N ILE A 68 10.03 17.72 8.70
CA ILE A 68 9.14 16.95 7.84
C ILE A 68 8.13 16.26 8.77
N VAL A 69 6.98 16.90 8.99
CA VAL A 69 5.84 16.24 9.67
C VAL A 69 5.38 15.10 8.77
N GLY A 70 5.79 13.88 9.10
CA GLY A 70 5.56 12.72 8.27
C GLY A 70 5.63 11.45 9.07
N THR A 71 4.48 10.80 9.24
CA THR A 71 4.47 9.40 9.68
C THR A 71 4.91 8.52 8.51
N PRO A 72 5.47 7.32 8.77
CA PRO A 72 5.76 6.35 7.72
C PRO A 72 4.54 6.11 6.83
N ARG A 73 4.80 5.83 5.55
CA ARG A 73 3.76 5.55 4.55
C ARG A 73 2.82 4.48 5.07
N LYS A 74 1.54 4.83 5.24
CA LYS A 74 0.51 3.91 5.75
C LYS A 74 0.31 2.77 4.76
N ARG A 75 0.19 1.54 5.28
CA ARG A 75 -0.10 0.34 4.48
C ARG A 75 -1.58 0.00 4.59
N ILE A 76 -2.26 0.01 3.45
CA ILE A 76 -3.66 -0.38 3.35
C ILE A 76 -3.75 -1.68 2.56
N LEU A 77 -4.41 -2.67 3.14
CA LEU A 77 -4.69 -3.96 2.51
C LEU A 77 -6.18 -4.02 2.17
N PHE A 78 -6.50 -4.07 0.88
CA PHE A 78 -7.87 -4.28 0.41
C PHE A 78 -8.11 -5.77 0.21
N ALA A 79 -9.21 -6.28 0.75
CA ALA A 79 -9.59 -7.67 0.67
C ALA A 79 -11.03 -7.76 0.13
N SER A 80 -11.19 -8.61 -0.87
CA SER A 80 -12.49 -9.15 -1.25
C SER A 80 -12.28 -10.60 -1.65
N ARG A 81 -12.99 -11.48 -0.95
CA ARG A 81 -12.95 -12.91 -1.17
C ARG A 81 -13.73 -13.31 -2.41
N THR A 82 -14.86 -12.66 -2.65
CA THR A 82 -15.80 -13.02 -3.72
C THR A 82 -15.42 -12.43 -5.08
N ASN A 83 -14.82 -11.24 -5.11
CA ASN A 83 -14.37 -10.59 -6.35
C ASN A 83 -13.22 -9.62 -6.05
N SER A 84 -11.98 -10.05 -6.33
CA SER A 84 -10.81 -9.23 -6.04
C SER A 84 -10.65 -8.01 -6.93
N GLN A 85 -11.33 -7.92 -8.08
CA GLN A 85 -11.24 -6.73 -8.91
C GLN A 85 -11.82 -5.50 -8.21
N ARG A 86 -12.79 -5.69 -7.30
CA ARG A 86 -13.26 -4.60 -6.42
C ARG A 86 -12.14 -4.08 -5.51
N ALA A 87 -11.34 -5.00 -4.95
CA ALA A 87 -10.18 -4.64 -4.13
C ALA A 87 -9.05 -4.02 -4.97
N VAL A 88 -8.85 -4.47 -6.22
CA VAL A 88 -7.90 -3.88 -7.17
C VAL A 88 -8.30 -2.45 -7.53
N LEU A 89 -9.57 -2.22 -7.86
CA LEU A 89 -10.15 -0.91 -8.12
C LEU A 89 -9.94 0.03 -6.94
N ALA A 90 -10.33 -0.39 -5.73
CA ALA A 90 -10.16 0.42 -4.52
C ALA A 90 -8.69 0.76 -4.24
N ALA A 91 -7.79 -0.21 -4.42
CA ALA A 91 -6.36 0.00 -4.23
C ALA A 91 -5.75 0.94 -5.29
N ALA A 92 -6.19 0.88 -6.54
CA ALA A 92 -5.76 1.79 -7.61
C ALA A 92 -6.24 3.23 -7.32
N MET A 93 -7.52 3.40 -6.98
CA MET A 93 -8.08 4.70 -6.55
C MET A 93 -7.32 5.27 -5.36
N ALA A 94 -7.05 4.44 -4.34
CA ALA A 94 -6.36 4.89 -3.13
C ALA A 94 -4.92 5.36 -3.41
N ARG A 95 -4.22 4.74 -4.36
CA ARG A 95 -2.90 5.22 -4.81
C ARG A 95 -3.01 6.54 -5.53
N ARG A 96 -3.93 6.66 -6.48
CA ARG A 96 -4.03 7.86 -7.31
C ARG A 96 -4.52 9.07 -6.50
N LEU A 97 -5.56 8.89 -5.71
CA LEU A 97 -6.10 9.93 -4.82
C LEU A 97 -5.09 10.41 -3.78
N SER A 98 -4.15 9.55 -3.35
CA SER A 98 -3.12 9.92 -2.39
C SER A 98 -1.80 10.35 -3.04
N ASP A 99 -1.72 10.45 -4.37
CA ASP A 99 -0.47 10.72 -5.09
C ASP A 99 0.66 9.76 -4.66
N ASN A 100 0.33 8.47 -4.57
CA ASN A 100 1.18 7.41 -4.05
C ASN A 100 1.71 7.66 -2.62
N SER A 101 1.08 8.48 -1.79
CA SER A 101 1.49 8.70 -0.39
C SER A 101 1.10 7.56 0.55
N ILE A 102 0.53 6.46 0.03
CA ILE A 102 0.27 5.20 0.76
C ILE A 102 0.84 3.97 0.06
N VAL A 103 0.92 2.85 0.78
CA VAL A 103 1.12 1.52 0.19
C VAL A 103 -0.21 0.79 0.16
N ALA A 104 -0.94 0.88 -0.96
CA ALA A 104 -2.13 0.06 -1.18
C ALA A 104 -1.74 -1.31 -1.76
N THR A 105 -2.26 -2.40 -1.20
CA THR A 105 -2.07 -3.78 -1.69
C THR A 105 -3.37 -4.55 -1.65
N VAL A 106 -3.46 -5.63 -2.43
CA VAL A 106 -4.65 -6.50 -2.48
C VAL A 106 -4.33 -7.85 -1.85
N ALA A 107 -5.24 -8.35 -1.03
CA ALA A 107 -5.17 -9.69 -0.46
C ALA A 107 -5.28 -10.74 -1.58
N SER A 108 -4.60 -11.87 -1.41
CA SER A 108 -4.73 -12.96 -2.38
C SER A 108 -6.11 -13.59 -2.26
N THR A 109 -6.76 -13.84 -3.39
CA THR A 109 -8.02 -14.62 -3.46
C THR A 109 -7.86 -15.83 -4.38
N HIS A 110 -8.87 -16.69 -4.40
CA HIS A 110 -8.94 -17.84 -5.30
C HIS A 110 -8.96 -17.39 -6.77
N PRO A 111 -8.29 -18.10 -7.71
CA PRO A 111 -8.17 -17.69 -9.10
C PRO A 111 -9.50 -17.36 -9.80
N GLU A 112 -10.56 -18.10 -9.50
CA GLU A 112 -11.91 -17.91 -10.06
C GLU A 112 -12.55 -16.56 -9.70
N ASN A 113 -12.08 -15.92 -8.63
CA ASN A 113 -12.61 -14.65 -8.15
C ASN A 113 -11.73 -13.46 -8.57
N ARG A 114 -10.80 -13.67 -9.51
CA ARG A 114 -9.80 -12.66 -9.90
C ARG A 114 -10.17 -11.77 -11.07
N ASP A 115 -11.17 -12.15 -11.85
CA ASP A 115 -11.45 -11.49 -13.13
C ASP A 115 -12.88 -10.90 -13.11
N ASP A 116 -13.01 -9.66 -13.56
CA ASP A 116 -14.29 -8.96 -13.73
C ASP A 116 -14.12 -7.90 -14.83
N ALA A 117 -14.56 -8.25 -16.04
CA ALA A 117 -14.36 -7.43 -17.22
C ALA A 117 -15.06 -6.06 -17.14
N LEU A 118 -16.17 -5.95 -16.39
CA LEU A 118 -16.85 -4.66 -16.24
C LEU A 118 -16.04 -3.73 -15.35
N ILE A 119 -15.45 -4.24 -14.27
CA ILE A 119 -14.57 -3.46 -13.41
C ILE A 119 -13.30 -3.06 -14.14
N GLU A 120 -12.67 -3.99 -14.87
CA GLU A 120 -11.48 -3.70 -15.68
C GLU A 120 -11.76 -2.59 -16.70
N TRP A 121 -12.90 -2.66 -17.38
CA TRP A 121 -13.29 -1.63 -18.33
C TRP A 121 -13.49 -0.26 -17.66
N VAL A 122 -14.14 -0.21 -16.49
CA VAL A 122 -14.31 1.04 -15.73
C VAL A 122 -12.96 1.56 -15.20
N MET A 123 -12.02 0.67 -14.84
CA MET A 123 -10.66 1.06 -14.48
C MET A 123 -9.92 1.70 -15.66
N ASP A 124 -10.02 1.11 -16.84
CA ASP A 124 -9.41 1.64 -18.06
C ASP A 124 -9.99 3.01 -18.43
N GLU A 125 -11.32 3.17 -18.36
CA GLU A 125 -11.98 4.47 -18.59
C GLU A 125 -11.43 5.58 -17.68
N ARG A 126 -11.13 5.24 -16.41
CA ARG A 126 -10.63 6.19 -15.42
C ARG A 126 -9.10 6.38 -15.48
N GLY A 127 -8.41 5.69 -16.38
CA GLY A 127 -6.93 5.72 -16.46
C GLY A 127 -6.24 5.00 -15.30
N LEU A 128 -6.93 4.10 -14.60
CA LEU A 128 -6.42 3.37 -13.43
C LEU A 128 -5.73 2.05 -13.80
N ALA A 129 -5.69 1.69 -15.09
CA ALA A 129 -5.05 0.47 -15.59
C ALA A 129 -3.58 0.35 -15.13
N ALA A 130 -2.83 1.46 -15.21
CA ALA A 130 -1.42 1.53 -14.81
C ALA A 130 -1.23 1.46 -13.28
N ASP A 131 -2.25 1.84 -12.52
CA ASP A 131 -2.27 1.83 -11.05
C ASP A 131 -2.65 0.47 -10.46
N GLY A 132 -2.82 -0.54 -11.32
CA GLY A 132 -3.16 -1.92 -10.99
C GLY A 132 -2.45 -2.44 -9.74
N ALA A 133 -3.25 -2.89 -8.78
CA ALA A 133 -2.74 -3.31 -7.49
C ALA A 133 -2.04 -4.67 -7.56
N LYS A 134 -0.75 -4.70 -7.19
CA LYS A 134 -0.01 -5.94 -7.01
C LYS A 134 -0.58 -6.72 -5.83
N TYR A 135 -0.99 -7.97 -6.09
CA TYR A 135 -1.34 -8.93 -5.04
C TYR A 135 -0.20 -9.07 -4.03
N LYS A 136 -0.54 -9.08 -2.74
CA LYS A 136 0.42 -9.42 -1.69
C LYS A 136 0.71 -10.92 -1.79
N THR A 137 1.77 -11.28 -2.52
CA THR A 137 2.27 -12.66 -2.53
C THR A 137 2.73 -13.04 -1.12
N GLU A 138 2.11 -14.07 -0.54
CA GLU A 138 2.33 -14.57 0.83
C GLU A 138 3.78 -15.01 1.14
N ARG A 139 4.69 -15.01 0.15
CA ARG A 139 6.06 -15.55 0.30
C ARG A 139 7.13 -14.56 0.77
N ARG A 140 6.77 -13.38 1.27
CA ARG A 140 7.79 -12.48 1.85
C ARG A 140 7.85 -12.66 3.36
N ARG A 141 9.03 -13.09 3.85
CA ARG A 141 9.40 -13.22 5.28
C ARG A 141 9.34 -11.89 6.05
N THR A 142 8.97 -10.79 5.41
CA THR A 142 8.66 -9.52 6.06
C THR A 142 7.16 -9.50 6.35
N VAL A 143 6.78 -9.84 7.58
CA VAL A 143 5.42 -9.70 8.10
C VAL A 143 5.15 -8.21 8.34
N ALA A 144 5.09 -7.42 7.27
CA ALA A 144 4.53 -6.09 7.38
C ALA A 144 3.02 -6.26 7.47
N ALA A 145 2.50 -6.23 8.70
CA ALA A 145 1.08 -6.09 8.98
C ALA A 145 0.58 -4.80 8.31
N ALA A 146 -0.65 -4.84 7.79
CA ALA A 146 -1.27 -3.62 7.29
C ALA A 146 -1.58 -2.69 8.48
N ASP A 147 -1.47 -1.39 8.28
CA ASP A 147 -1.99 -0.43 9.25
C ASP A 147 -3.52 -0.49 9.24
N VAL A 148 -4.10 -0.59 8.04
CA VAL A 148 -5.54 -0.76 7.85
C VAL A 148 -5.82 -1.92 6.91
N VAL A 149 -6.75 -2.79 7.29
CA VAL A 149 -7.33 -3.81 6.41
C VAL A 149 -8.77 -3.40 6.11
N VAL A 150 -9.10 -3.34 4.82
CA VAL A 150 -10.42 -3.02 4.31
C VAL A 150 -11.03 -4.29 3.73
N TYR A 151 -12.04 -4.85 4.39
CA TYR A 151 -12.85 -5.94 3.89
C TYR A 151 -14.01 -5.36 3.08
N MET A 152 -14.16 -5.81 1.83
CA MET A 152 -15.15 -5.28 0.89
C MET A 152 -16.35 -6.23 0.68
N ASP A 153 -16.42 -7.27 1.49
CA ASP A 153 -17.50 -8.26 1.55
C ASP A 153 -18.22 -8.14 2.91
N SER A 154 -19.56 -8.24 2.89
CA SER A 154 -20.41 -8.08 4.08
C SER A 154 -20.23 -9.19 5.12
N GLU A 155 -19.80 -10.38 4.69
CA GLU A 155 -19.66 -11.56 5.56
C GLU A 155 -18.22 -12.08 5.65
N GLU A 156 -17.22 -11.27 5.26
CA GLU A 156 -15.82 -11.71 5.29
C GLU A 156 -15.25 -11.71 6.71
N PRO A 157 -14.73 -12.85 7.22
CA PRO A 157 -14.13 -12.92 8.54
C PRO A 157 -12.84 -12.11 8.61
N HIS A 158 -12.60 -11.48 9.77
CA HIS A 158 -11.40 -10.68 10.02
C HIS A 158 -10.16 -11.56 10.31
N ASP A 159 -9.67 -12.28 9.31
CA ASP A 159 -8.56 -13.24 9.41
C ASP A 159 -7.20 -12.70 8.93
N LEU A 160 -7.16 -11.51 8.32
CA LEU A 160 -5.93 -10.91 7.81
C LEU A 160 -5.18 -10.11 8.89
N PRO A 161 -3.83 -10.09 8.85
CA PRO A 161 -3.03 -9.35 9.83
C PRO A 161 -3.08 -7.84 9.59
N GLY A 162 -3.74 -7.12 10.49
CA GLY A 162 -3.88 -5.66 10.48
C GLY A 162 -3.94 -5.04 11.87
N ARG A 163 -3.68 -3.73 11.96
CA ARG A 163 -3.85 -2.97 13.22
C ARG A 163 -5.29 -2.48 13.39
N THR A 164 -5.87 -1.99 12.30
CA THR A 164 -7.25 -1.50 12.25
C THR A 164 -8.00 -2.20 11.13
N PHE A 165 -9.28 -2.45 11.34
CA PHE A 165 -10.15 -3.14 10.40
C PHE A 165 -11.32 -2.23 10.03
N VAL A 166 -11.61 -2.17 8.74
CA VAL A 166 -12.74 -1.44 8.17
C VAL A 166 -13.53 -2.41 7.30
N GLN A 167 -14.85 -2.38 7.41
CA GLN A 167 -15.72 -3.21 6.60
C GLN A 167 -16.61 -2.35 5.72
N TRP A 168 -16.60 -2.64 4.42
CA TRP A 168 -17.41 -2.00 3.41
C TRP A 168 -18.33 -3.02 2.78
N GLU A 169 -19.63 -2.74 2.80
CA GLU A 169 -20.58 -3.52 2.02
C GLU A 169 -20.58 -3.00 0.58
N VAL A 170 -19.91 -3.73 -0.31
CA VAL A 170 -19.91 -3.47 -1.75
C VAL A 170 -20.81 -4.53 -2.41
N PRO A 171 -21.82 -4.13 -3.21
CA PRO A 171 -22.69 -5.09 -3.88
C PRO A 171 -21.90 -5.95 -4.89
N SER A 172 -22.45 -7.15 -5.20
CA SER A 172 -21.93 -7.95 -6.31
C SER A 172 -22.19 -7.25 -7.65
N THR A 173 -21.30 -7.46 -8.61
CA THR A 173 -21.41 -6.98 -9.99
C THR A 173 -22.17 -7.95 -10.91
N ASP A 174 -22.56 -9.13 -10.39
CA ASP A 174 -23.24 -10.17 -11.18
C ASP A 174 -24.54 -9.66 -11.81
N GLY A 175 -24.65 -9.79 -13.14
CA GLY A 175 -25.84 -9.37 -13.89
C GLY A 175 -26.02 -7.86 -14.03
N MET A 176 -25.03 -7.06 -13.62
CA MET A 176 -25.05 -5.61 -13.81
C MET A 176 -24.60 -5.19 -15.22
N ASN A 177 -25.03 -4.01 -15.64
CA ASN A 177 -24.48 -3.32 -16.81
C ASN A 177 -23.34 -2.37 -16.41
N VAL A 178 -22.65 -1.81 -17.39
CA VAL A 178 -21.46 -0.98 -17.13
C VAL A 178 -21.80 0.33 -16.41
N GLU A 179 -22.98 0.91 -16.67
CA GLU A 179 -23.45 2.11 -15.97
C GLU A 179 -23.65 1.86 -14.47
N GLN A 180 -24.18 0.69 -14.09
CA GLN A 180 -24.31 0.29 -12.69
C GLN A 180 -22.93 0.08 -12.04
N VAL A 181 -21.97 -0.50 -12.76
CA VAL A 181 -20.61 -0.68 -12.25
C VAL A 181 -19.89 0.66 -12.07
N ARG A 182 -20.14 1.66 -12.94
CA ARG A 182 -19.64 3.04 -12.73
C ARG A 182 -20.15 3.64 -11.42
N VAL A 183 -21.43 3.46 -11.09
CA VAL A 183 -21.99 3.92 -9.80
C VAL A 183 -21.32 3.23 -8.62
N ILE A 184 -21.03 1.93 -8.73
CA ILE A 184 -20.26 1.21 -7.70
C ILE A 184 -18.85 1.79 -7.57
N ALA A 185 -18.19 2.08 -8.69
CA ALA A 185 -16.87 2.69 -8.69
C ALA A 185 -16.88 4.07 -8.01
N ASP A 186 -17.87 4.92 -8.27
CA ASP A 186 -18.03 6.22 -7.59
C ASP A 186 -18.23 6.06 -6.08
N HIS A 187 -19.03 5.07 -5.66
CA HIS A 187 -19.22 4.77 -4.24
C HIS A 187 -17.93 4.27 -3.57
N ILE A 188 -17.15 3.44 -4.26
CA ILE A 188 -15.84 2.97 -3.77
C ILE A 188 -14.88 4.16 -3.67
N GLU A 189 -14.85 5.04 -4.68
CA GLU A 189 -14.01 6.23 -4.69
C GLU A 189 -14.31 7.15 -3.49
N ALA A 190 -15.59 7.43 -3.23
CA ALA A 190 -16.01 8.23 -2.08
C ALA A 190 -15.60 7.60 -0.74
N ARG A 191 -15.71 6.27 -0.61
CA ARG A 191 -15.28 5.53 0.59
C ARG A 191 -13.76 5.56 0.76
N VAL A 192 -13.01 5.43 -0.33
CA VAL A 192 -11.55 5.55 -0.33
C VAL A 192 -11.12 6.96 0.08
N ALA A 193 -11.73 8.00 -0.51
CA ALA A 193 -11.46 9.38 -0.13
C ALA A 193 -11.74 9.63 1.36
N HIS A 194 -12.88 9.14 1.87
CA HIS A 194 -13.21 9.25 3.29
C HIS A 194 -12.18 8.54 4.19
N LEU A 195 -11.74 7.35 3.80
CA LEU A 195 -10.71 6.59 4.52
C LEU A 195 -9.38 7.36 4.55
N LEU A 196 -8.94 7.91 3.42
CA LEU A 196 -7.71 8.71 3.35
C LEU A 196 -7.79 9.96 4.24
N ALA A 197 -8.92 10.68 4.22
CA ALA A 197 -9.15 11.83 5.08
C ALA A 197 -9.10 11.46 6.56
N THR A 198 -9.70 10.33 6.96
CA THR A 198 -9.67 9.82 8.34
C THR A 198 -8.25 9.48 8.81
N LEU A 199 -7.38 9.12 7.87
CA LEU A 199 -5.97 8.81 8.12
C LEU A 199 -5.04 10.04 8.03
N ASP A 200 -5.60 11.25 7.87
CA ASP A 200 -4.87 12.51 7.68
C ASP A 200 -3.93 12.47 6.45
N ILE A 201 -4.40 11.83 5.38
CA ILE A 201 -3.69 11.73 4.11
C ILE A 201 -4.29 12.77 3.15
N ALA A 202 -3.44 13.61 2.57
CA ALA A 202 -3.85 14.58 1.57
C ALA A 202 -4.46 13.87 0.35
N ILE A 203 -5.58 14.39 -0.14
CA ILE A 203 -6.33 13.85 -1.27
C ILE A 203 -6.18 14.80 -2.45
N ARG A 204 -5.77 14.29 -3.61
CA ARG A 204 -5.90 14.96 -4.90
C ARG A 204 -7.06 14.35 -5.68
N PRO A 205 -8.07 15.13 -6.09
CA PRO A 205 -9.17 14.64 -6.92
C PRO A 205 -8.66 14.07 -8.25
N LEU A 206 -9.30 13.01 -8.75
CA LEU A 206 -8.90 12.35 -10.01
C LEU A 206 -8.96 13.31 -11.23
N ASP A 207 -9.91 14.25 -11.22
CA ASP A 207 -10.16 15.20 -12.30
C ASP A 207 -8.99 16.20 -12.50
N GLU A 208 -8.30 16.59 -11.41
CA GLU A 208 -7.14 17.50 -11.48
C GLU A 208 -5.89 16.78 -11.98
N VAL A 209 -5.75 15.48 -11.67
CA VAL A 209 -4.59 14.67 -12.07
C VAL A 209 -4.61 14.38 -13.58
N GLN A 210 -5.79 14.17 -14.17
CA GLN A 210 -5.93 13.98 -15.62
C GLN A 210 -5.59 15.26 -16.41
N ALA A 211 -5.91 16.44 -15.87
CA ALA A 211 -5.61 17.71 -16.54
C ALA A 211 -4.10 17.99 -16.63
N GLU A 212 -3.32 17.62 -15.62
CA GLU A 212 -1.85 17.77 -15.63
C GLU A 212 -1.16 16.74 -16.55
N GLU A 213 -1.62 15.48 -16.60
CA GLU A 213 -1.05 14.45 -17.49
C GLU A 213 -1.29 14.74 -18.98
N ILE A 214 -2.37 15.46 -19.33
CA ILE A 214 -2.66 15.85 -20.72
C ILE A 214 -1.88 17.12 -21.12
N ALA A 215 -1.44 17.92 -20.14
CA ALA A 215 -0.71 19.17 -20.36
C ALA A 215 0.83 19.02 -20.40
N ALA A 216 1.36 17.85 -20.02
CA ALA A 216 2.79 17.51 -20.01
C ALA A 216 3.22 16.72 -21.27
#